data_AF-A7AV29-F1
#
_entry.id   AF-A7AV29-F1
#
_cell.length_a   1.000
_cell.length_b   1.000
_cell.length_c   1.000
_cell.angle_alpha   90.00
_cell.angle_beta   90.00
_cell.angle_gamma   90.00
#
_symmetry.space_group_name_H-M   'P 1'
#
loop_
_entity.id
_entity.type
_entity.pdbx_description
1 polymer ?
#
loop_
_entity_poly.entity_id
_entity_poly.type
_entity_poly.pdbx_seq_one_letter_code
_entity_poly.pdbx_strand_id
1 'polypeptide(L)'
;MVECQMLEIQDDQNTLARSAIAELRKQQPQKPEAQELQHELVEEIYERIYEAICQKQPKNIVQFIVDFLCEHYPEHLHSYSKLLKAEPELEANRMKVLQFFNYYHLPVEVGWHFTNAGFDTLDTILTLNKDSLAEIESYSEAQWLPGHKVRLYAMFDDIKKYVEEFKRESSVYTI
;
A
#
# COMPACT_ATOMS: atom_id res chain seq x y z
N MET A 1 77.79 1.26 -10.49
CA MET A 1 77.04 0.78 -9.32
C MET A 1 75.74 1.55 -9.29
N VAL A 2 74.62 0.83 -9.40
CA VAL A 2 73.25 1.37 -9.34
C VAL A 2 72.79 1.21 -7.90
N GLU A 3 72.29 2.26 -7.26
CA GLU A 3 71.42 2.11 -6.10
C GLU A 3 70.31 3.16 -6.14
N CYS A 4 69.09 2.64 -6.17
CA CYS A 4 67.82 3.34 -6.12
C CYS A 4 67.61 4.03 -4.77
N GLN A 5 67.03 5.23 -4.76
CA GLN A 5 66.16 5.67 -3.68
C GLN A 5 64.89 6.27 -4.28
N MET A 6 63.89 5.39 -4.46
CA MET A 6 62.48 5.77 -4.43
C MET A 6 62.03 5.90 -2.97
N LEU A 7 61.03 6.75 -2.74
CA LEU A 7 60.02 6.74 -1.64
C LEU A 7 60.08 7.95 -0.69
N GLU A 8 59.44 9.06 -1.07
CA GLU A 8 58.93 10.06 -0.11
C GLU A 8 57.54 10.64 -0.45
N ILE A 9 56.78 10.07 -1.41
CA ILE A 9 55.49 10.67 -1.86
C ILE A 9 54.25 9.96 -1.26
N GLN A 10 54.41 8.90 -0.48
CA GLN A 10 53.27 8.08 -0.01
C GLN A 10 52.67 8.49 1.35
N ASP A 11 53.31 9.36 2.12
CA ASP A 11 52.89 9.62 3.51
C ASP A 11 51.79 10.69 3.63
N ASP A 12 51.88 11.77 2.84
CA ASP A 12 50.95 12.92 2.90
C ASP A 12 49.52 12.58 2.45
N GLN A 13 49.36 11.71 1.43
CA GLN A 13 48.04 11.26 0.99
C GLN A 13 47.35 10.41 2.06
N ASN A 14 48.14 9.68 2.86
CA ASN A 14 47.63 8.84 3.93
C ASN A 14 47.15 9.70 5.11
N THR A 15 47.81 10.82 5.38
CA THR A 15 47.40 11.77 6.43
C THR A 15 46.11 12.50 6.07
N LEU A 16 45.98 12.96 4.82
CA LEU A 16 44.78 13.65 4.33
C LEU A 16 43.57 12.70 4.27
N ALA A 17 43.79 11.46 3.83
CA ALA A 17 42.75 10.44 3.84
C ALA A 17 42.29 10.12 5.27
N ARG A 18 43.23 10.02 6.23
CA ARG A 18 42.91 9.80 7.65
C ARG A 18 42.14 10.96 8.26
N SER A 19 42.49 12.21 7.93
CA SER A 19 41.76 13.38 8.44
C SER A 19 40.35 13.46 7.84
N ALA A 20 40.20 13.23 6.54
CA ALA A 20 38.90 13.19 5.86
C ALA A 20 38.00 12.07 6.41
N ILE A 21 38.55 10.88 6.68
CA ILE A 21 37.82 9.78 7.32
C ILE A 21 37.42 10.15 8.76
N ALA A 22 38.27 10.87 9.50
CA ALA A 22 37.95 11.34 10.84
C ALA A 22 36.83 12.41 10.84
N GLU A 23 36.84 13.32 9.85
CA GLU A 23 35.80 14.33 9.65
C GLU A 23 34.45 13.69 9.31
N LEU A 24 34.43 12.70 8.38
CA LEU A 24 33.23 11.96 8.00
C LEU A 24 32.64 11.15 9.15
N ARG A 25 33.48 10.63 10.07
CA ARG A 25 33.03 9.96 11.30
C ARG A 25 32.39 10.91 12.30
N LYS A 26 32.84 12.18 12.38
CA LYS A 26 32.19 13.20 13.23
C LYS A 26 30.83 13.64 12.68
N GLN A 27 30.61 13.49 11.38
CA GLN A 27 29.35 13.84 10.70
C GLN A 27 28.35 12.68 10.62
N GLN A 28 28.70 11.48 11.10
CA GLN A 28 27.68 10.45 11.26
C GLN A 28 26.64 10.97 12.25
N PRO A 29 25.35 11.00 11.89
CA PRO A 29 24.31 11.37 12.83
C PRO A 29 24.48 10.47 14.05
N GLN A 30 24.69 11.07 15.23
CA GLN A 30 24.71 10.32 16.47
C GLN A 30 23.47 9.44 16.49
N LYS A 31 23.69 8.12 16.53
CA LYS A 31 22.60 7.17 16.70
C LYS A 31 21.88 7.62 17.96
N PRO A 32 20.59 7.99 17.91
CA PRO A 32 19.88 8.46 19.09
C PRO A 32 20.12 7.43 20.20
N GLU A 33 20.56 7.91 21.38
CA GLU A 33 20.80 7.06 22.54
C GLU A 33 19.58 6.16 22.71
N ALA A 34 19.79 4.85 22.65
CA ALA A 34 18.69 3.90 22.79
C ALA A 34 18.09 4.11 24.18
N GLN A 35 16.88 4.66 24.25
CA GLN A 35 16.14 4.75 25.50
C GLN A 35 16.07 3.35 26.12
N GLU A 36 16.30 3.27 27.43
CA GLU A 36 16.15 2.02 28.16
C GLU A 36 14.75 1.45 27.93
N LEU A 37 14.72 0.15 27.62
CA LEU A 37 13.48 -0.54 27.33
C LEU A 37 12.66 -0.63 28.62
N GLN A 38 11.51 0.04 28.64
CA GLN A 38 10.64 0.05 29.81
C GLN A 38 9.85 -1.27 29.85
N HIS A 39 10.47 -2.31 30.42
CA HIS A 39 9.96 -3.68 30.46
C HIS A 39 8.53 -3.77 30.99
N GLU A 40 8.18 -3.01 32.03
CA GLU A 40 6.83 -3.00 32.62
C GLU A 40 5.75 -2.53 31.63
N LEU A 41 6.01 -1.49 30.84
CA LEU A 41 5.07 -1.01 29.82
C LEU A 41 4.91 -2.00 28.67
N VAL A 42 6.00 -2.70 28.32
CA VAL A 42 5.96 -3.74 27.29
C VAL A 42 5.06 -4.88 27.77
N GLU A 43 5.24 -5.34 29.01
CA GLU A 43 4.40 -6.37 29.62
C GLU A 43 2.92 -5.95 29.68
N GLU A 44 2.61 -4.73 30.11
CA GLU A 44 1.23 -4.21 30.16
C GLU A 44 0.55 -4.22 28.78
N ILE A 45 1.27 -3.77 27.74
CA ILE A 45 0.74 -3.77 26.37
C ILE A 45 0.47 -5.20 25.89
N TYR A 46 1.40 -6.13 26.16
CA TYR A 46 1.23 -7.54 25.79
C TYR A 46 0.04 -8.18 26.50
N GLU A 47 -0.11 -7.97 27.80
CA GLU A 47 -1.23 -8.50 28.57
C GLU A 47 -2.56 -7.99 28.02
N ARG A 48 -2.68 -6.68 27.76
CA ARG A 48 -3.90 -6.09 27.19
C ARG A 48 -4.25 -6.64 25.81
N ILE A 49 -3.25 -6.79 24.93
CA ILE A 49 -3.46 -7.36 23.59
C ILE A 49 -3.91 -8.82 23.72
N TYR A 50 -3.26 -9.59 24.59
CA TYR A 50 -3.57 -11.00 24.81
C TYR A 50 -4.99 -11.20 25.33
N GLU A 51 -5.40 -10.43 26.35
CA GLU A 51 -6.77 -10.46 26.87
C GLU A 51 -7.80 -10.12 25.79
N ALA A 52 -7.53 -9.09 24.99
CA ALA A 52 -8.42 -8.67 23.92
C ALA A 52 -8.55 -9.73 22.81
N ILE A 53 -7.48 -10.44 22.48
CA ILE A 53 -7.52 -11.60 21.55
C ILE A 53 -8.35 -12.73 22.14
N CYS A 54 -8.13 -13.08 23.42
CA CYS A 54 -8.88 -14.14 24.09
C CYS A 54 -10.39 -13.85 24.11
N GLN A 55 -10.77 -12.59 24.32
CA GLN A 55 -12.16 -12.15 24.34
C GLN A 55 -12.81 -12.13 22.94
N LYS A 56 -12.15 -11.54 21.95
CA LYS A 56 -12.75 -11.35 20.62
C LYS A 56 -12.57 -12.55 19.67
N GLN A 57 -11.63 -13.44 19.95
CA GLN A 57 -11.29 -14.60 19.11
C GLN A 57 -11.22 -14.25 17.60
N PRO A 58 -10.39 -13.25 17.21
CA PRO A 58 -10.33 -12.78 15.83
C PRO A 58 -9.76 -13.87 14.90
N LYS A 59 -10.35 -14.00 13.71
CA LYS A 59 -9.85 -14.94 12.67
C LYS A 59 -8.44 -14.57 12.17
N ASN A 60 -8.16 -13.27 12.08
CA ASN A 60 -6.85 -12.74 11.71
C ASN A 60 -6.26 -11.97 12.89
N ILE A 61 -5.36 -12.61 13.63
CA ILE A 61 -4.73 -12.04 14.82
C ILE A 61 -3.84 -10.85 14.46
N VAL A 62 -3.13 -10.89 13.33
CA VAL A 62 -2.21 -9.81 12.92
C VAL A 62 -2.99 -8.53 12.64
N GLN A 63 -4.05 -8.63 11.83
CA GLN A 63 -4.94 -7.50 11.56
C GLN A 63 -5.54 -6.95 12.85
N PHE A 64 -5.98 -7.85 13.74
CA PHE A 64 -6.53 -7.44 15.04
C PHE A 64 -5.53 -6.65 15.89
N ILE A 65 -4.27 -7.09 15.97
CA ILE A 65 -3.24 -6.36 16.73
C ILE A 65 -3.02 -4.97 16.14
N VAL A 66 -2.95 -4.86 14.81
CA VAL A 66 -2.79 -3.56 14.15
C VAL A 66 -3.98 -2.64 14.45
N ASP A 67 -5.20 -3.14 14.31
CA ASP A 67 -6.42 -2.39 14.60
C ASP A 67 -6.47 -1.95 16.07
N PHE A 68 -6.17 -2.86 16.99
CA PHE A 68 -6.10 -2.62 18.43
C PHE A 68 -5.10 -1.52 18.77
N LEU A 69 -3.90 -1.58 18.20
CA LEU A 69 -2.87 -0.56 18.43
C LEU A 69 -3.32 0.81 17.90
N CYS A 70 -3.94 0.84 16.72
CA CYS A 70 -4.43 2.08 16.13
C CYS A 70 -5.70 2.63 16.80
N GLU A 71 -6.43 1.83 17.56
CA GLU A 71 -7.60 2.24 18.36
C GLU A 71 -7.19 2.76 19.73
N HIS A 72 -6.29 2.07 20.42
CA HIS A 72 -5.94 2.35 21.81
C HIS A 72 -4.71 3.25 21.99
N TYR A 73 -3.83 3.35 20.99
CA TYR A 73 -2.60 4.15 21.05
C TYR A 73 -2.44 5.13 19.86
N PRO A 74 -3.48 5.88 19.47
CA PRO A 74 -3.40 6.77 18.30
C PRO A 74 -2.41 7.92 18.48
N GLU A 75 -2.23 8.42 19.71
CA GLU A 75 -1.28 9.49 20.01
C GLU A 75 0.18 9.05 19.83
N HIS A 76 0.50 7.78 20.07
CA HIS A 76 1.83 7.22 19.89
C HIS A 76 2.12 6.83 18.43
N LEU A 77 1.06 6.52 17.67
CA LEU A 77 1.17 6.14 16.26
C LEU A 77 1.04 7.33 15.32
N HIS A 78 0.56 8.49 15.77
CA HIS A 78 0.36 9.69 14.96
C HIS A 78 -0.27 9.36 13.59
N SER A 79 0.34 9.80 12.48
CA SER A 79 -0.12 9.55 11.11
C SER A 79 -0.10 8.07 10.71
N TYR A 80 0.69 7.22 11.38
CA TYR A 80 0.71 5.77 11.10
C TYR A 80 -0.62 5.12 11.44
N SER A 81 -1.34 5.62 12.47
CA SER A 81 -2.67 5.11 12.82
C SER A 81 -3.68 5.26 11.67
N LYS A 82 -3.50 6.28 10.82
CA LYS A 82 -4.34 6.52 9.64
C LYS A 82 -3.89 5.70 8.43
N LEU A 83 -2.58 5.49 8.26
CA LEU A 83 -2.03 4.67 7.18
C LEU A 83 -2.33 3.18 7.36
N LEU A 84 -2.33 2.72 8.61
CA LEU A 84 -2.50 1.30 8.94
C LEU A 84 -3.97 0.88 9.02
N LYS A 85 -4.89 1.82 9.24
CA LYS A 85 -6.33 1.56 9.08
C LYS A 85 -6.65 1.58 7.59
N ALA A 86 -6.92 0.42 7.02
CA ALA A 86 -7.55 0.34 5.71
C ALA A 86 -8.83 1.20 5.74
N GLU A 87 -8.91 2.20 4.86
CA GLU A 87 -10.04 3.13 4.84
C GLU A 87 -11.31 2.34 4.46
N PRO A 88 -12.27 2.15 5.39
CA PRO A 88 -13.42 1.27 5.13
C PRO A 88 -14.27 1.75 3.94
N GLU A 89 -14.23 3.06 3.69
CA GLU A 89 -14.86 3.68 2.52
C GLU A 89 -14.19 3.27 1.21
N LEU A 90 -12.86 3.17 1.18
CA LEU A 90 -12.13 2.70 0.00
C LEU A 90 -12.49 1.25 -0.33
N GLU A 91 -12.53 0.38 0.68
CA GLU A 91 -12.92 -1.03 0.47
C GLU A 91 -14.37 -1.14 0.01
N ALA A 92 -15.29 -0.36 0.62
CA ALA A 92 -16.67 -0.29 0.17
C ALA A 92 -16.79 0.19 -1.29
N ASN A 93 -15.95 1.15 -1.71
CA ASN A 93 -15.91 1.63 -3.08
C ASN A 93 -15.35 0.58 -4.05
N ARG A 94 -14.26 -0.12 -3.69
CA ARG A 94 -13.72 -1.24 -4.46
C ARG A 94 -14.78 -2.32 -4.66
N MET A 95 -15.51 -2.67 -3.61
CA MET A 95 -16.61 -3.63 -3.70
C MET A 95 -17.74 -3.16 -4.63
N LYS A 96 -18.08 -1.87 -4.64
CA LYS A 96 -19.05 -1.32 -5.61
C LYS A 96 -18.56 -1.43 -7.05
N VAL A 97 -17.28 -1.22 -7.31
CA VAL A 97 -16.69 -1.42 -8.65
C VAL A 97 -16.80 -2.89 -9.07
N LEU A 98 -16.49 -3.84 -8.18
CA LEU A 98 -16.67 -5.27 -8.46
C LEU A 98 -18.14 -5.63 -8.75
N GLN A 99 -19.07 -5.08 -7.97
CA GLN A 99 -20.51 -5.26 -8.17
C GLN A 99 -20.98 -4.68 -9.51
N PHE A 100 -20.45 -3.53 -9.92
CA PHE A 100 -20.76 -2.92 -11.22
C PHE A 100 -20.38 -3.83 -12.38
N PHE A 101 -19.17 -4.39 -12.39
CA PHE A 101 -18.76 -5.33 -13.44
C PHE A 101 -19.60 -6.62 -13.41
N ASN A 102 -19.88 -7.16 -12.23
CA ASN A 102 -20.73 -8.34 -12.07
C ASN A 102 -22.16 -8.10 -12.59
N TYR A 103 -22.74 -6.93 -12.31
CA TYR A 103 -24.08 -6.53 -12.79
C TYR A 103 -24.18 -6.63 -14.32
N TYR A 104 -23.12 -6.27 -15.04
CA TYR A 104 -23.04 -6.40 -16.51
C TYR A 104 -22.42 -7.72 -16.98
N HIS A 105 -22.53 -8.77 -16.15
CA HIS A 105 -22.11 -10.13 -16.43
C HIS A 105 -20.62 -10.28 -16.76
N LEU A 106 -19.76 -9.43 -16.21
CA LEU A 106 -18.32 -9.65 -16.24
C LEU A 106 -17.89 -10.36 -14.95
N PRO A 107 -16.94 -11.31 -15.02
CA PRO A 107 -16.43 -11.97 -13.82
C PRO A 107 -15.83 -10.97 -12.83
N VAL A 108 -15.87 -11.33 -11.54
CA VAL A 108 -15.33 -10.48 -10.46
C VAL A 108 -13.85 -10.20 -10.67
N GLU A 109 -13.12 -11.17 -11.22
CA GLU A 109 -11.71 -11.07 -11.58
C GLU A 109 -11.46 -9.91 -12.57
N VAL A 110 -12.38 -9.69 -13.52
CA VAL A 110 -12.27 -8.56 -14.46
C VAL A 110 -12.34 -7.24 -13.69
N GLY A 111 -13.30 -7.10 -12.78
CA GLY A 111 -13.39 -5.89 -11.94
C GLY A 111 -12.16 -5.69 -11.04
N TRP A 112 -11.54 -6.78 -10.60
CA TRP A 112 -10.33 -6.72 -9.76
C TRP A 112 -9.13 -6.13 -10.51
N HIS A 113 -9.04 -6.34 -11.82
CA HIS A 113 -8.00 -5.70 -12.65
C HIS A 113 -8.11 -4.17 -12.64
N PHE A 114 -9.34 -3.63 -12.62
CA PHE A 114 -9.55 -2.18 -12.56
C PHE A 114 -9.16 -1.61 -11.18
N THR A 115 -9.59 -2.25 -10.09
CA THR A 115 -9.27 -1.77 -8.73
C THR A 115 -7.78 -1.91 -8.42
N ASN A 116 -7.09 -2.92 -8.97
CA ASN A 116 -5.64 -3.02 -8.85
C ASN A 116 -4.86 -2.01 -9.70
N ALA A 117 -5.44 -1.57 -10.82
CA ALA A 117 -4.91 -0.47 -11.61
C ALA A 117 -5.22 0.91 -10.99
N GLY A 118 -5.87 0.96 -9.81
CA GLY A 118 -6.16 2.18 -9.07
C GLY A 118 -7.52 2.83 -9.40
N PHE A 119 -8.38 2.15 -10.15
CA PHE A 119 -9.74 2.61 -10.43
C PHE A 119 -10.73 2.07 -9.39
N ASP A 120 -10.53 2.52 -8.14
CA ASP A 120 -11.20 2.00 -6.94
C ASP A 120 -12.63 2.53 -6.74
N THR A 121 -13.07 3.53 -7.52
CA THR A 121 -14.41 4.13 -7.40
C THR A 121 -15.12 4.20 -8.75
N LEU A 122 -16.45 4.24 -8.76
CA LEU A 122 -17.21 4.44 -10.00
C LEU A 122 -16.85 5.76 -10.71
N ASP A 123 -16.47 6.79 -9.95
CA ASP A 123 -16.06 8.06 -10.53
C ASP A 123 -14.71 7.96 -11.25
N THR A 124 -13.78 7.15 -10.72
CA THR A 124 -12.53 6.83 -11.43
C THR A 124 -12.77 5.92 -12.64
N ILE A 125 -13.77 5.04 -12.61
CA ILE A 125 -14.16 4.26 -13.79
C ILE A 125 -14.70 5.16 -14.92
N LEU A 126 -15.40 6.25 -14.57
CA LEU A 126 -15.94 7.21 -15.53
C LEU A 126 -14.87 8.02 -16.29
N THR A 127 -13.62 8.04 -15.83
CA THR A 127 -12.53 8.74 -16.52
C THR A 127 -11.90 7.88 -17.63
N LEU A 128 -12.19 6.58 -17.63
CA LEU A 128 -11.68 5.63 -18.60
C LEU A 128 -12.44 5.68 -19.92
N ASN A 129 -11.76 5.25 -20.97
CA ASN A 129 -12.34 5.02 -22.29
C ASN A 129 -11.87 3.67 -22.83
N LYS A 130 -12.29 3.34 -24.06
CA LYS A 130 -11.93 2.06 -24.70
C LYS A 130 -10.42 1.87 -24.88
N ASP A 131 -9.68 2.96 -25.06
CA ASP A 131 -8.24 2.90 -25.31
C ASP A 131 -7.49 2.50 -24.03
N SER A 132 -8.01 2.88 -22.87
CA SER A 132 -7.47 2.49 -21.55
C SER A 132 -7.56 0.98 -21.28
N LEU A 133 -8.45 0.25 -21.96
CA LEU A 133 -8.67 -1.18 -21.69
C LEU A 133 -7.44 -2.04 -21.97
N ALA A 134 -6.70 -1.72 -23.03
CA ALA A 134 -5.48 -2.46 -23.38
C ALA A 134 -4.37 -2.26 -22.33
N GLU A 135 -4.26 -1.05 -21.79
CA GLU A 135 -3.30 -0.72 -20.74
C GLU A 135 -3.63 -1.45 -19.44
N ILE A 136 -4.91 -1.50 -19.04
CA ILE A 136 -5.35 -2.19 -17.83
C ILE A 136 -5.16 -3.70 -17.93
N GLU A 137 -5.48 -4.30 -19.10
CA GLU A 137 -5.24 -5.72 -19.36
C GLU A 137 -3.74 -6.05 -19.25
N SER A 138 -2.88 -5.22 -19.85
CA SER A 138 -1.43 -5.40 -19.80
C SER A 138 -0.85 -5.20 -18.39
N TYR A 139 -1.29 -4.16 -17.67
CA TYR A 139 -0.81 -3.88 -16.31
C TYR A 139 -1.17 -5.00 -15.33
N SER A 140 -2.35 -5.59 -15.52
CA SER A 140 -2.84 -6.66 -14.65
C SER A 140 -2.33 -8.05 -15.02
N GLU A 141 -1.43 -8.14 -16.01
CA GLU A 141 -0.95 -9.40 -16.61
C GLU A 141 -2.12 -10.34 -17.00
N ALA A 142 -3.24 -9.74 -17.40
CA ALA A 142 -4.47 -10.46 -17.68
C ALA A 142 -4.57 -10.85 -19.16
N GLN A 143 -5.29 -11.94 -19.42
CA GLN A 143 -5.69 -12.30 -20.78
C GLN A 143 -7.22 -12.44 -20.81
N TRP A 144 -7.90 -11.36 -21.20
CA TRP A 144 -9.35 -11.37 -21.25
C TRP A 144 -9.83 -12.18 -22.44
N LEU A 145 -10.80 -13.07 -22.19
CA LEU A 145 -11.43 -13.84 -23.26
C LEU A 145 -12.14 -12.90 -24.25
N PRO A 146 -12.26 -13.27 -25.53
CA PRO A 146 -12.88 -12.42 -26.55
C PRO A 146 -14.27 -11.90 -26.16
N GLY A 147 -15.09 -12.73 -25.51
CA GLY A 147 -16.41 -12.32 -25.02
C GLY A 147 -16.36 -11.24 -23.93
N HIS A 148 -15.38 -11.29 -23.02
CA HIS A 148 -15.19 -10.24 -22.02
C HIS A 148 -14.73 -8.95 -22.68
N LYS A 149 -13.79 -9.04 -23.65
CA LYS A 149 -13.36 -7.88 -24.43
C LYS A 149 -14.55 -7.21 -25.11
N VAL A 150 -15.36 -7.95 -25.87
CA VAL A 150 -16.54 -7.37 -26.55
C VAL A 150 -17.46 -6.62 -25.58
N ARG A 151 -17.75 -7.21 -24.40
CA ARG A 151 -18.58 -6.55 -23.37
C ARG A 151 -17.94 -5.29 -22.83
N LEU A 152 -16.64 -5.32 -22.51
CA LEU A 152 -15.89 -4.15 -22.04
C LEU A 152 -15.86 -3.05 -23.11
N TYR A 153 -15.50 -3.37 -24.36
CA TYR A 153 -15.48 -2.40 -25.45
C TYR A 153 -16.86 -1.78 -25.74
N ALA A 154 -17.94 -2.53 -25.56
CA ALA A 154 -19.30 -2.00 -25.66
C ALA A 154 -19.67 -1.11 -24.47
N MET A 155 -19.34 -1.54 -23.25
CA MET A 155 -19.58 -0.79 -22.03
C MET A 155 -18.84 0.56 -22.02
N PHE A 156 -17.56 0.55 -22.38
CA PHE A 156 -16.72 1.76 -22.41
C PHE A 156 -16.93 2.63 -23.67
N ASP A 157 -17.89 2.27 -24.54
CA ASP A 157 -18.42 3.19 -25.58
C ASP A 157 -19.27 4.30 -24.97
N ASP A 158 -20.01 3.98 -23.91
CA ASP A 158 -20.88 4.91 -23.20
C ASP A 158 -20.88 4.58 -21.70
N ILE A 159 -19.70 4.61 -21.09
CA ILE A 159 -19.53 4.20 -19.68
C ILE A 159 -20.44 5.00 -18.73
N LYS A 160 -20.75 6.26 -19.06
CA LYS A 160 -21.65 7.11 -18.29
C LYS A 160 -23.02 6.50 -18.16
N LYS A 161 -23.63 6.08 -19.28
CA LYS A 161 -24.93 5.42 -19.29
C LYS A 161 -24.96 4.17 -18.41
N TYR A 162 -23.92 3.32 -18.51
CA TYR A 162 -23.83 2.08 -17.73
C TYR A 162 -23.70 2.36 -16.22
N VAL A 163 -22.87 3.34 -15.84
CA VAL A 163 -22.70 3.71 -14.42
C VAL A 163 -23.98 4.34 -13.86
N GLU A 164 -24.67 5.19 -14.61
CA GLU A 164 -25.94 5.79 -14.19
C GLU A 164 -27.05 4.75 -14.02
N GLU A 165 -27.17 3.81 -14.97
CA GLU A 165 -28.10 2.68 -14.87
C GLU A 165 -27.79 1.83 -13.64
N PHE A 166 -26.54 1.45 -13.41
CA PHE A 166 -26.14 0.71 -12.23
C PHE A 166 -26.48 1.46 -10.92
N LYS A 167 -26.20 2.77 -10.84
CA LYS A 167 -26.53 3.60 -9.65
C LYS A 167 -28.03 3.65 -9.41
N ARG A 168 -28.84 3.75 -10.48
CA ARG A 168 -30.31 3.75 -10.38
C ARG A 168 -30.84 2.43 -9.83
N GLU A 169 -30.40 1.31 -10.37
CA GLU A 169 -30.89 -0.03 -9.96
C GLU A 169 -30.36 -0.45 -8.59
N SER A 170 -29.12 -0.10 -8.25
CA SER A 170 -28.52 -0.42 -6.93
C SER A 170 -29.21 0.33 -5.78
N SER A 171 -29.79 1.50 -6.06
CA SER A 171 -30.55 2.28 -5.09
C SER A 171 -31.90 1.63 -4.72
N VAL A 172 -32.39 0.67 -5.51
CA VAL A 172 -33.66 -0.04 -5.29
C VAL A 172 -33.52 -1.20 -4.30
N TYR A 173 -32.30 -1.69 -4.05
CA TYR A 173 -32.04 -2.86 -3.18
C TYR A 173 -31.52 -2.53 -1.78
N THR A 174 -31.46 -1.25 -1.40
CA THR A 174 -31.12 -0.84 -0.03
C THR A 174 -32.41 -0.54 0.75
N ILE A 175 -33.06 -1.58 1.28
CA ILE A 175 -34.13 -1.50 2.29
C ILE A 175 -33.58 -2.11 3.58
#